data_AF-A0A975A017-F1
#
_entry.id   AF-A0A975A017-F1
#
_cell.length_a   1.000
_cell.length_b   1.000
_cell.length_c   1.000
_cell.angle_alpha   90.00
_cell.angle_beta   90.00
_cell.angle_gamma   90.00
#
_symmetry.space_group_name_H-M   'P 1'
#
loop_
_entity.id
_entity.type
_entity.pdbx_description
1 polymer ?
#
loop_
_entity_poly.entity_id
_entity_poly.type
_entity_poly.pdbx_seq_one_letter_code
_entity_poly.pdbx_strand_id
1 'polypeptide(L)'
;MKTIKLSVLLCFITANLLGQTESNEMAYFAYTSNNKSLWKQLVSKEQASYNQSKTNENLYALLLAQHGLLNATMADQDEDLFDDHYKNAKENAEKLIEAKYQIGNAKAILSAIWGWEMGYSSYKGMFLGGKSSTNIEEATNIAPNEPLVWQVYGSSKFFTPSMFGGDTKEAQKAYEKAVKLYEEQNLTKSNWRYLDALAWLGKVYEENGEQDLAKSTYEKALAVEPDFGWVKYALLPSISK
;
A
#
# COMPACT_ATOMS: atom_id res chain seq x y z
N MET A 1 26.02 -11.22 -35.30
CA MET A 1 25.55 -11.95 -34.09
C MET A 1 25.57 -11.13 -32.79
N LYS A 2 26.47 -10.16 -32.58
CA LYS A 2 26.45 -9.31 -31.36
C LYS A 2 25.31 -8.28 -31.32
N THR A 3 24.89 -7.74 -32.47
CA THR A 3 23.81 -6.76 -32.58
C THR A 3 22.42 -7.33 -32.29
N ILE A 4 22.13 -8.56 -32.74
CA ILE A 4 20.83 -9.23 -32.51
C ILE A 4 20.59 -9.48 -31.00
N LYS A 5 21.61 -9.87 -30.24
CA LYS A 5 21.48 -10.09 -28.78
C LYS A 5 21.17 -8.80 -28.01
N LEU A 6 21.74 -7.67 -28.43
CA LEU A 6 21.52 -6.37 -27.78
C LEU A 6 20.11 -5.83 -28.08
N SER A 7 19.63 -6.00 -29.32
CA SER A 7 18.27 -5.60 -29.70
C SER A 7 17.20 -6.42 -28.99
N VAL A 8 17.39 -7.73 -28.84
CA VAL A 8 16.45 -8.60 -28.12
C VAL A 8 16.39 -8.24 -26.63
N LEU A 9 17.53 -8.00 -25.98
CA LEU A 9 17.58 -7.57 -24.57
C LEU A 9 16.89 -6.21 -24.35
N LEU A 10 17.08 -5.25 -25.26
CA LEU A 10 16.44 -3.94 -25.20
C LEU A 10 14.91 -4.02 -25.38
N CYS A 11 14.42 -4.91 -26.26
CA CYS A 11 13.00 -5.18 -26.41
C CYS A 11 12.38 -5.80 -25.14
N PHE A 12 13.11 -6.67 -24.42
CA PHE A 12 12.61 -7.24 -23.16
C PHE A 12 12.53 -6.20 -22.03
N ILE A 13 13.54 -5.33 -21.90
CA ILE A 13 13.53 -4.26 -20.88
C ILE A 13 12.36 -3.29 -21.11
N THR A 14 12.11 -2.93 -22.37
CA THR A 14 11.01 -2.01 -22.73
C THR A 14 9.64 -2.63 -22.51
N ALA A 15 9.46 -3.92 -22.82
CA ALA A 15 8.21 -4.64 -22.56
C ALA A 15 7.88 -4.74 -21.06
N ASN A 16 8.89 -5.02 -20.21
CA ASN A 16 8.70 -5.08 -18.76
C ASN A 16 8.32 -3.71 -18.17
N LEU A 17 8.99 -2.63 -18.61
CA LEU A 17 8.68 -1.28 -18.14
C LEU A 17 7.27 -0.83 -18.54
N LEU A 18 6.85 -1.17 -19.77
CA LEU A 18 5.48 -0.91 -20.24
C LEU A 18 4.44 -1.69 -19.42
N GLY A 19 4.69 -2.97 -19.14
CA GLY A 19 3.82 -3.80 -18.32
C GLY A 19 3.67 -3.27 -16.89
N GLN A 20 4.78 -2.86 -16.26
CA GLN A 20 4.75 -2.26 -14.93
C GLN A 20 4.00 -0.93 -14.90
N THR A 21 4.18 -0.11 -15.93
CA THR A 21 3.45 1.16 -16.09
C THR A 21 1.95 0.92 -16.20
N GLU A 22 1.54 -0.05 -17.01
CA GLU A 22 0.13 -0.43 -17.19
C GLU A 22 -0.49 -0.92 -15.87
N SER A 23 0.21 -1.78 -15.12
CA SER A 23 -0.27 -2.27 -13.83
C SER A 23 -0.39 -1.17 -12.77
N ASN A 24 0.53 -0.19 -12.78
CA ASN A 24 0.45 0.99 -11.91
C ASN A 24 -0.76 1.87 -12.26
N GLU A 25 -1.01 2.12 -13.55
CA GLU A 25 -2.20 2.86 -14.01
C GLU A 25 -3.50 2.11 -13.64
N MET A 26 -3.57 0.79 -13.85
CA MET A 26 -4.72 -0.01 -13.42
C MET A 26 -4.98 0.10 -11.92
N ALA A 27 -3.93 -0.01 -11.10
CA ALA A 27 -4.03 0.14 -9.65
C ALA A 27 -4.48 1.56 -9.25
N TYR A 28 -3.95 2.57 -9.94
CA TYR A 28 -4.32 3.97 -9.76
C TYR A 28 -5.80 4.20 -10.02
N PHE A 29 -6.30 3.80 -11.19
CA PHE A 29 -7.72 3.92 -11.53
C PHE A 29 -8.60 3.09 -10.61
N ALA A 30 -8.19 1.87 -10.24
CA ALA A 30 -8.94 1.03 -9.32
C ALA A 30 -9.12 1.72 -7.95
N TYR A 31 -8.09 2.39 -7.44
CA TYR A 31 -8.16 3.14 -6.19
C TYR A 31 -9.03 4.40 -6.31
N THR A 32 -8.73 5.27 -7.28
CA THR A 32 -9.40 6.59 -7.39
C THR A 32 -10.88 6.48 -7.75
N SER A 33 -11.28 5.39 -8.42
CA SER A 33 -12.68 5.09 -8.74
C SER A 33 -13.36 4.12 -7.77
N ASN A 34 -12.69 3.72 -6.68
CA ASN A 34 -13.18 2.73 -5.71
C ASN A 34 -13.69 1.42 -6.38
N ASN A 35 -12.94 0.91 -7.35
CA ASN A 35 -13.39 -0.18 -8.23
C ASN A 35 -12.68 -1.50 -7.90
N LYS A 36 -13.30 -2.28 -7.01
CA LYS A 36 -12.84 -3.64 -6.65
C LYS A 36 -12.79 -4.61 -7.84
N SER A 37 -13.57 -4.40 -8.89
CA SER A 37 -13.49 -5.24 -10.10
C SER A 37 -12.16 -5.04 -10.85
N LEU A 38 -11.67 -3.80 -10.95
CA LEU A 38 -10.36 -3.52 -11.53
C LEU A 38 -9.23 -4.10 -10.68
N TRP A 39 -9.34 -4.04 -9.35
CA TRP A 39 -8.39 -4.71 -8.45
C TRP A 39 -8.34 -6.22 -8.69
N LYS A 40 -9.50 -6.90 -8.81
CA LYS A 40 -9.56 -8.34 -9.13
C LYS A 40 -8.93 -8.67 -10.48
N GLN A 41 -9.16 -7.82 -11.49
CA GLN A 41 -8.53 -7.97 -12.81
C GLN A 41 -7.00 -7.85 -12.72
N LEU A 42 -6.50 -6.85 -11.99
CA LEU A 42 -5.08 -6.66 -11.78
C LEU A 42 -4.44 -7.85 -11.05
N VAL A 43 -5.07 -8.34 -9.97
CA VAL A 43 -4.61 -9.55 -9.25
C VAL A 43 -4.57 -10.76 -10.20
N SER A 44 -5.60 -10.94 -11.03
CA SER A 44 -5.64 -12.04 -12.01
C SER A 44 -4.53 -11.93 -13.06
N LYS A 45 -4.25 -10.71 -13.55
CA LYS A 45 -3.15 -10.42 -14.49
C LYS A 45 -1.81 -10.77 -13.87
N GLU A 46 -1.50 -10.26 -12.69
CA GLU A 46 -0.22 -10.52 -12.02
C GLU A 46 -0.07 -11.99 -11.62
N GLN A 47 -1.18 -12.66 -11.27
CA GLN A 47 -1.20 -14.08 -10.97
C GLN A 47 -0.84 -14.91 -12.21
N ALA A 48 -1.33 -14.54 -13.40
CA ALA A 48 -0.94 -15.17 -14.66
C ALA A 48 0.54 -14.95 -14.97
N SER A 49 1.04 -13.72 -14.82
CA SER A 49 2.47 -13.37 -14.99
C SER A 49 3.37 -14.18 -14.07
N TYR A 50 3.01 -14.32 -12.79
CA TYR A 50 3.74 -15.17 -11.84
C TYR A 50 3.64 -16.65 -12.22
N ASN A 51 2.49 -17.12 -12.68
CA ASN A 51 2.32 -18.52 -13.10
C ASN A 51 3.19 -18.88 -14.31
N GLN A 52 3.47 -17.93 -15.19
CA GLN A 52 4.32 -18.14 -16.35
C GLN A 52 5.82 -18.18 -16.00
N SER A 53 6.30 -17.27 -15.16
CA SER A 53 7.75 -17.10 -14.92
C SER A 53 8.25 -17.68 -13.59
N LYS A 54 7.38 -17.74 -12.58
CA LYS A 54 7.69 -18.11 -11.19
C LYS A 54 8.83 -17.28 -10.56
N THR A 55 9.10 -16.08 -11.05
CA THR A 55 10.13 -15.19 -10.49
C THR A 55 9.63 -14.47 -9.23
N ASN A 56 10.56 -14.11 -8.34
CA ASN A 56 10.25 -13.29 -7.16
C ASN A 56 9.77 -11.89 -7.53
N GLU A 57 10.22 -11.35 -8.66
CA GLU A 57 9.73 -10.07 -9.20
C GLU A 57 8.24 -10.11 -9.52
N ASN A 58 7.79 -11.14 -10.26
CA ASN A 58 6.36 -11.29 -10.58
C ASN A 58 5.54 -11.67 -9.34
N LEU A 59 6.11 -12.41 -8.39
CA LEU A 59 5.47 -12.69 -7.11
C LEU A 59 5.27 -11.40 -6.29
N TYR A 60 6.24 -10.48 -6.34
CA TYR A 60 6.15 -9.19 -5.67
C TYR A 60 5.13 -8.27 -6.34
N ALA A 61 5.07 -8.22 -7.67
CA ALA A 61 4.02 -7.50 -8.39
C ALA A 61 2.62 -8.03 -8.03
N LEU A 62 2.46 -9.35 -7.96
CA LEU A 62 1.22 -9.99 -7.48
C LEU A 62 0.89 -9.57 -6.04
N LEU A 63 1.86 -9.61 -5.13
CA LEU A 63 1.63 -9.19 -3.74
C LEU A 63 1.19 -7.73 -3.65
N LEU A 64 1.77 -6.83 -4.45
CA LEU A 64 1.38 -5.42 -4.49
C LEU A 64 -0.06 -5.22 -4.98
N ALA A 65 -0.50 -6.00 -5.97
CA ALA A 65 -1.89 -5.99 -6.44
C ALA A 65 -2.85 -6.54 -5.36
N GLN A 66 -2.46 -7.64 -4.70
CA GLN A 66 -3.22 -8.24 -3.61
C GLN A 66 -3.39 -7.30 -2.43
N HIS A 67 -2.33 -6.59 -2.04
CA HIS A 67 -2.39 -5.55 -1.01
C HIS A 67 -3.40 -4.45 -1.35
N GLY A 68 -3.44 -4.00 -2.62
CA GLY A 68 -4.42 -3.01 -3.08
C GLY A 68 -5.86 -3.52 -3.01
N LEU A 69 -6.09 -4.78 -3.43
CA LEU A 69 -7.41 -5.41 -3.34
C LEU A 69 -7.89 -5.55 -1.89
N LEU A 70 -7.04 -6.04 -0.99
CA LEU A 70 -7.38 -6.18 0.43
C LEU A 70 -7.60 -4.83 1.12
N ASN A 71 -6.82 -3.80 0.76
CA ASN A 71 -7.09 -2.45 1.24
C ASN A 71 -8.47 -1.95 0.78
N ALA A 72 -8.85 -2.24 -0.45
CA ALA A 72 -10.13 -1.81 -1.01
C ALA A 72 -11.35 -2.47 -0.34
N THR A 73 -11.21 -3.65 0.27
CA THR A 73 -12.33 -4.26 1.02
C THR A 73 -12.66 -3.49 2.29
N MET A 74 -11.68 -2.79 2.88
CA MET A 74 -11.88 -2.02 4.11
C MET A 74 -12.85 -0.85 3.95
N ALA A 75 -12.98 -0.29 2.73
CA ALA A 75 -13.81 0.87 2.46
C ALA A 75 -15.31 0.59 2.67
N ASP A 76 -15.76 -0.62 2.35
CA ASP A 76 -17.15 -1.05 2.49
C ASP A 76 -17.33 -2.31 3.34
N GLN A 77 -16.28 -2.73 4.06
CA GLN A 77 -16.25 -3.88 4.97
C GLN A 77 -16.65 -5.19 4.27
N ASP A 78 -16.14 -5.40 3.06
CA ASP A 78 -16.35 -6.62 2.27
C ASP A 78 -15.49 -7.78 2.78
N GLU A 79 -15.94 -8.38 3.89
CA GLU A 79 -15.26 -9.50 4.57
C GLU A 79 -15.19 -10.75 3.68
N ASP A 80 -16.23 -11.04 2.90
CA ASP A 80 -16.25 -12.19 1.99
C ASP A 80 -15.10 -12.11 0.98
N LEU A 81 -14.92 -10.95 0.32
CA LEU A 81 -13.82 -10.75 -0.62
C LEU A 81 -12.45 -10.73 0.09
N PHE A 82 -12.39 -10.23 1.31
CA PHE A 82 -11.15 -10.30 2.10
C PHE A 82 -10.76 -11.76 2.37
N ASP A 83 -11.71 -12.56 2.86
CA ASP A 83 -11.52 -13.97 3.21
C ASP A 83 -11.11 -14.83 2.00
N ASP A 84 -11.66 -14.54 0.83
CA ASP A 84 -11.31 -15.21 -0.43
C ASP A 84 -9.84 -15.00 -0.85
N HIS A 85 -9.21 -13.89 -0.42
CA HIS A 85 -7.92 -13.46 -0.96
C HIS A 85 -6.78 -13.35 0.07
N TYR A 86 -7.06 -13.05 1.33
CA TYR A 86 -6.01 -12.68 2.30
C TYR A 86 -5.02 -13.81 2.57
N LYS A 87 -5.49 -15.06 2.58
CA LYS A 87 -4.65 -16.24 2.82
C LYS A 87 -3.58 -16.38 1.73
N ASN A 88 -3.96 -16.24 0.46
CA ASN A 88 -3.00 -16.33 -0.64
C ASN A 88 -2.01 -15.15 -0.63
N ALA A 89 -2.49 -13.94 -0.34
CA ALA A 89 -1.63 -12.76 -0.22
C ALA A 89 -0.59 -12.92 0.90
N LYS A 90 -1.04 -13.41 2.07
CA LYS A 90 -0.17 -13.73 3.20
C LYS A 90 0.89 -14.76 2.83
N GLU A 91 0.51 -15.88 2.22
CA GLU A 91 1.45 -16.93 1.80
C GLU A 91 2.49 -16.40 0.77
N ASN A 92 2.07 -15.50 -0.13
CA ASN A 92 2.98 -14.86 -1.09
C ASN A 92 3.95 -13.89 -0.41
N ALA A 93 3.50 -13.14 0.59
CA ALA A 93 4.39 -12.32 1.42
C ALA A 93 5.42 -13.17 2.17
N GLU A 94 4.99 -14.27 2.79
CA GLU A 94 5.86 -15.22 3.49
C GLU A 94 6.95 -15.80 2.56
N LYS A 95 6.58 -16.21 1.34
CA LYS A 95 7.53 -16.69 0.32
C LYS A 95 8.58 -15.64 -0.06
N LEU A 96 8.18 -14.37 -0.19
CA LEU A 96 9.11 -13.29 -0.52
C LEU A 96 10.07 -12.96 0.64
N ILE A 97 9.58 -13.06 1.87
CA ILE A 97 10.40 -12.93 3.08
C ILE A 97 11.44 -14.05 3.14
N GLU A 98 11.04 -15.31 2.91
CA GLU A 98 11.94 -16.46 2.86
C GLU A 98 12.99 -16.32 1.75
N ALA A 99 12.57 -15.87 0.57
CA ALA A 99 13.45 -15.62 -0.56
C ALA A 99 14.33 -14.37 -0.40
N LYS A 100 14.15 -13.59 0.68
CA LYS A 100 14.83 -12.31 0.95
C LYS A 100 14.69 -11.29 -0.18
N TYR A 101 13.61 -11.37 -0.96
CA TYR A 101 13.33 -10.45 -2.06
C TYR A 101 12.35 -9.38 -1.59
N GLN A 102 12.74 -8.10 -1.69
CA GLN A 102 11.91 -6.97 -1.22
C GLN A 102 11.43 -7.17 0.24
N ILE A 103 12.30 -7.74 1.08
CA ILE A 103 11.95 -8.25 2.41
C ILE A 103 11.28 -7.21 3.32
N GLY A 104 11.68 -5.94 3.24
CA GLY A 104 11.05 -4.85 4.01
C GLY A 104 9.60 -4.62 3.58
N ASN A 105 9.36 -4.50 2.28
CA ASN A 105 8.01 -4.33 1.74
C ASN A 105 7.13 -5.57 1.97
N ALA A 106 7.68 -6.77 1.84
CA ALA A 106 6.94 -8.01 2.11
C ALA A 106 6.54 -8.13 3.60
N LYS A 107 7.44 -7.80 4.53
CA LYS A 107 7.12 -7.73 5.98
C LYS A 107 6.07 -6.68 6.29
N ALA A 108 6.18 -5.50 5.68
CA ALA A 108 5.20 -4.43 5.85
C ALA A 108 3.81 -4.86 5.37
N ILE A 109 3.70 -5.40 4.15
CA ILE A 109 2.41 -5.90 3.63
C ILE A 109 1.84 -7.02 4.50
N LEU A 110 2.68 -7.94 4.99
CA LEU A 110 2.23 -8.99 5.90
C LEU A 110 1.66 -8.42 7.22
N SER A 111 2.30 -7.39 7.78
CA SER A 111 1.77 -6.66 8.93
C SER A 111 0.42 -5.99 8.63
N ALA A 112 0.28 -5.35 7.46
CA ALA A 112 -0.99 -4.76 7.03
C ALA A 112 -2.11 -5.81 6.93
N ILE A 113 -1.82 -6.97 6.34
CA ILE A 113 -2.79 -8.08 6.21
C ILE A 113 -3.27 -8.54 7.58
N TRP A 114 -2.38 -8.73 8.56
CA TRP A 114 -2.81 -9.06 9.92
C TRP A 114 -3.57 -7.92 10.59
N GLY A 115 -3.20 -6.67 10.31
CA GLY A 115 -3.94 -5.48 10.73
C GLY A 115 -5.41 -5.54 10.29
N TRP A 116 -5.64 -5.79 9.00
CA TRP A 116 -6.99 -5.95 8.45
C TRP A 116 -7.69 -7.20 8.96
N GLU A 117 -6.98 -8.31 9.12
CA GLU A 117 -7.54 -9.54 9.70
C GLU A 117 -8.03 -9.31 11.15
N MET A 118 -7.32 -8.49 11.93
CA MET A 118 -7.80 -8.03 13.25
C MET A 118 -8.93 -7.01 13.14
N GLY A 119 -8.98 -6.21 12.07
CA GLY A 119 -10.07 -5.28 11.80
C GLY A 119 -11.42 -6.00 11.61
N TYR A 120 -11.44 -7.07 10.82
CA TYR A 120 -12.62 -7.92 10.63
C TYR A 120 -12.90 -8.81 11.84
N SER A 121 -11.86 -9.31 12.51
CA SER A 121 -11.96 -10.26 13.63
C SER A 121 -11.10 -9.84 14.82
N SER A 122 -11.59 -8.89 15.62
CA SER A 122 -10.83 -8.24 16.70
C SER A 122 -10.22 -9.19 17.75
N TYR A 123 -10.86 -10.33 18.03
CA TYR A 123 -10.33 -11.35 18.96
C TYR A 123 -8.98 -11.94 18.50
N LYS A 124 -8.68 -11.89 17.20
CA LYS A 124 -7.38 -12.34 16.66
C LYS A 124 -6.21 -11.46 17.12
N GLY A 125 -6.50 -10.29 17.70
CA GLY A 125 -5.51 -9.41 18.33
C GLY A 125 -4.59 -10.09 19.33
N MET A 126 -5.10 -11.06 20.09
CA MET A 126 -4.31 -11.85 21.05
C MET A 126 -3.18 -12.65 20.38
N PHE A 127 -3.34 -13.05 19.12
CA PHE A 127 -2.41 -13.92 18.40
C PHE A 127 -1.59 -13.18 17.34
N LEU A 128 -2.18 -12.13 16.76
CA LEU A 128 -1.61 -11.43 15.59
C LEU A 128 -0.98 -10.09 15.95
N GLY A 129 -1.39 -9.42 17.04
CA GLY A 129 -0.93 -8.08 17.38
C GLY A 129 0.59 -7.98 17.48
N GLY A 130 1.20 -8.81 18.34
CA GLY A 130 2.66 -8.84 18.50
C GLY A 130 3.40 -9.20 17.20
N LYS A 131 2.88 -10.14 16.41
CA LYS A 131 3.49 -10.52 15.13
C LYS A 131 3.48 -9.37 14.12
N SER A 132 2.36 -8.64 14.07
CA SER A 132 2.21 -7.47 13.21
C SER A 132 3.19 -6.37 13.61
N SER A 133 3.20 -5.98 14.89
CA SER A 133 4.11 -4.95 15.40
C SER A 133 5.58 -5.30 15.17
N THR A 134 6.00 -6.53 15.49
CA THR A 134 7.39 -6.95 15.25
C THR A 134 7.76 -6.89 13.77
N ASN A 135 6.89 -7.36 12.87
CA ASN A 135 7.23 -7.36 11.44
C ASN A 135 7.33 -5.94 10.86
N ILE A 136 6.44 -5.02 11.25
CA ILE A 136 6.52 -3.66 10.72
C ILE A 136 7.69 -2.88 11.32
N GLU A 137 8.05 -3.11 12.59
CA GLU A 137 9.25 -2.53 13.20
C GLU A 137 10.52 -3.05 12.51
N GLU A 138 10.64 -4.36 12.28
CA GLU A 138 11.74 -4.93 11.50
C GLU A 138 11.80 -4.38 10.07
N ALA A 139 10.65 -4.20 9.41
CA ALA A 139 10.60 -3.62 8.07
C ALA A 139 11.19 -2.21 8.04
N THR A 140 10.87 -1.36 9.03
CA THR A 140 11.43 0.01 9.10
C THR A 140 12.95 0.03 9.28
N ASN A 141 13.51 -0.97 9.95
CA ASN A 141 14.96 -1.12 10.12
C ASN A 141 15.66 -1.66 8.87
N ILE A 142 15.05 -2.62 8.17
CA ILE A 142 15.65 -3.27 7.00
C ILE A 142 15.53 -2.39 5.75
N ALA A 143 14.44 -1.65 5.63
CA ALA A 143 14.10 -0.87 4.46
C ALA A 143 13.69 0.58 4.83
N PRO A 144 14.58 1.36 5.48
CA PRO A 144 14.26 2.69 6.00
C PRO A 144 13.98 3.73 4.93
N ASN A 145 14.28 3.44 3.67
CA ASN A 145 14.06 4.31 2.51
C ASN A 145 12.87 3.86 1.65
N GLU A 146 12.15 2.80 2.03
CA GLU A 146 10.97 2.35 1.29
C GLU A 146 9.72 3.11 1.78
N PRO A 147 9.03 3.89 0.93
CA PRO A 147 7.90 4.71 1.38
C PRO A 147 6.71 3.87 1.87
N LEU A 148 6.45 2.72 1.25
CA LEU A 148 5.39 1.78 1.66
C LEU A 148 5.57 1.29 3.10
N VAL A 149 6.82 1.04 3.52
CA VAL A 149 7.11 0.59 4.89
C VAL A 149 6.67 1.63 5.91
N TRP A 150 6.98 2.90 5.67
CA TRP A 150 6.58 3.99 6.56
C TRP A 150 5.08 4.27 6.52
N GLN A 151 4.45 4.11 5.35
CA GLN A 151 2.99 4.21 5.22
C GLN A 151 2.30 3.16 6.10
N VAL A 152 2.69 1.89 5.99
CA VAL A 152 2.10 0.81 6.81
C VAL A 152 2.45 0.97 8.29
N TYR A 153 3.67 1.42 8.63
CA TYR A 153 4.02 1.73 10.01
C TYR A 153 3.13 2.84 10.60
N GLY A 154 2.89 3.90 9.82
CA GLY A 154 1.95 4.96 10.17
C GLY A 154 0.55 4.43 10.40
N SER A 155 0.03 3.58 9.50
CA SER A 155 -1.26 2.92 9.68
C SER A 155 -1.30 2.08 10.97
N SER A 156 -0.27 1.28 11.23
CA SER A 156 -0.18 0.46 12.45
C SER A 156 -0.25 1.33 13.70
N LYS A 157 0.47 2.46 13.74
CA LYS A 157 0.47 3.36 14.90
C LYS A 157 -0.84 4.12 15.06
N PHE A 158 -1.50 4.46 13.96
CA PHE A 158 -2.76 5.21 13.97
C PHE A 158 -3.95 4.36 14.43
N PHE A 159 -4.08 3.13 13.93
CA PHE A 159 -5.26 2.29 14.21
C PHE A 159 -5.15 1.43 15.47
N THR A 160 -3.95 1.28 16.03
CA THR A 160 -3.77 0.52 17.28
C THR A 160 -4.20 1.39 18.47
N PRO A 161 -4.96 0.87 19.45
CA PRO A 161 -5.24 1.63 20.67
C PRO A 161 -3.95 1.93 21.45
N SER A 162 -3.89 3.08 22.14
CA SER A 162 -2.69 3.54 22.84
C SER A 162 -2.15 2.53 23.87
N MET A 163 -3.05 1.85 24.60
CA MET A 163 -2.68 0.80 25.56
C MET A 163 -1.98 -0.42 24.91
N PHE A 164 -2.08 -0.58 23.60
CA PHE A 164 -1.46 -1.65 22.81
C PHE A 164 -0.32 -1.14 21.91
N GLY A 165 0.16 0.10 22.13
CA GLY A 165 1.33 0.65 21.46
C GLY A 165 1.04 1.49 20.20
N GLY A 166 -0.22 1.89 20.00
CA GLY A 166 -0.56 2.95 19.05
C GLY A 166 -0.18 4.34 19.57
N ASP A 167 0.11 5.24 18.64
CA ASP A 167 0.60 6.59 18.93
C ASP A 167 0.36 7.47 17.69
N THR A 168 -0.53 8.46 17.81
CA THR A 168 -0.90 9.34 16.70
C THR A 168 0.22 10.31 16.30
N LYS A 169 1.16 10.62 17.20
CA LYS A 169 2.32 11.45 16.89
C LYS A 169 3.41 10.65 16.17
N GLU A 170 3.60 9.39 16.52
CA GLU A 170 4.46 8.49 15.73
C GLU A 170 3.85 8.18 14.37
N ALA A 171 2.52 8.01 14.30
CA ALA A 171 1.82 7.88 13.03
C ALA A 171 2.04 9.10 12.11
N GLN A 172 1.98 10.32 12.67
CA GLN A 172 2.23 11.56 11.94
C GLN A 172 3.63 11.56 11.33
N LYS A 173 4.67 11.34 12.16
CA LYS A 173 6.07 11.28 11.69
C LYS A 173 6.27 10.23 10.59
N ALA A 174 5.61 9.09 10.72
CA ALA A 174 5.71 8.00 9.76
C ALA A 174 5.06 8.35 8.41
N TYR A 175 3.86 8.92 8.41
CA TYR A 175 3.20 9.36 7.18
C TYR A 175 3.92 10.55 6.53
N GLU A 176 4.41 11.51 7.31
CA GLU A 176 5.26 12.60 6.80
C GLU A 176 6.50 12.05 6.10
N LYS A 177 7.14 11.04 6.70
CA LYS A 177 8.29 10.35 6.10
C LYS A 177 7.91 9.57 4.84
N ALA A 178 6.78 8.86 4.83
CA ALA A 178 6.31 8.13 3.66
C ALA A 178 6.05 9.07 2.47
N VAL A 179 5.33 10.17 2.69
CA VAL A 179 5.05 11.22 1.69
C VAL A 179 6.34 11.82 1.15
N LYS A 180 7.27 12.18 2.05
CA LYS A 180 8.59 12.70 1.66
C LYS A 180 9.36 11.70 0.78
N LEU A 181 9.41 10.43 1.15
CA LEU A 181 10.11 9.39 0.39
C LEU A 181 9.48 9.16 -0.99
N TYR A 182 8.15 9.17 -1.11
CA TYR A 182 7.48 9.12 -2.42
C TYR A 182 7.89 10.30 -3.30
N GLU A 183 7.98 11.50 -2.74
CA GLU A 183 8.38 12.71 -3.46
C GLU A 183 9.84 12.70 -3.89
N GLU A 184 10.77 12.37 -2.98
CA GLU A 184 12.20 12.30 -3.26
C GLU A 184 12.54 11.23 -4.31
N GLN A 185 11.74 10.17 -4.40
CA GLN A 185 11.92 9.09 -5.36
C GLN A 185 11.16 9.29 -6.68
N ASN A 186 10.48 10.44 -6.85
CA ASN A 186 9.63 10.72 -8.01
C ASN A 186 8.51 9.69 -8.23
N LEU A 187 8.00 9.11 -7.15
CA LEU A 187 6.93 8.11 -7.13
C LEU A 187 5.55 8.77 -6.91
N THR A 188 5.35 9.97 -7.44
CA THR A 188 4.12 10.76 -7.21
C THR A 188 3.11 10.64 -8.36
N LYS A 189 3.57 10.29 -9.56
CA LYS A 189 2.73 10.17 -10.76
C LYS A 189 2.04 8.81 -10.81
N SER A 190 0.71 8.81 -11.02
CA SER A 190 -0.12 7.61 -11.15
C SER A 190 0.13 6.58 -10.05
N ASN A 191 0.39 7.03 -8.83
CA ASN A 191 0.68 6.18 -7.69
C ASN A 191 -0.41 6.34 -6.62
N TRP A 192 -1.30 5.35 -6.56
CA TRP A 192 -2.39 5.36 -5.58
C TRP A 192 -1.90 5.36 -4.14
N ARG A 193 -0.74 4.76 -3.86
CA ARG A 193 -0.20 4.71 -2.49
C ARG A 193 0.28 6.07 -2.02
N TYR A 194 0.73 6.92 -2.94
CA TYR A 194 1.06 8.31 -2.64
C TYR A 194 -0.21 9.11 -2.30
N LEU A 195 -1.28 8.96 -3.10
CA LEU A 195 -2.59 9.56 -2.79
C LEU A 195 -3.15 9.06 -1.45
N ASP A 196 -3.06 7.76 -1.20
CA ASP A 196 -3.49 7.14 0.06
C ASP A 196 -2.69 7.66 1.26
N ALA A 197 -1.36 7.77 1.12
CA ALA A 197 -0.51 8.34 2.15
C ALA A 197 -0.84 9.81 2.45
N LEU A 198 -1.16 10.62 1.43
CA LEU A 198 -1.63 12.00 1.63
C LEU A 198 -2.97 12.05 2.36
N ALA A 199 -3.94 11.22 1.96
CA ALA A 199 -5.24 11.17 2.62
C ALA A 199 -5.12 10.75 4.10
N TRP A 200 -4.34 9.73 4.40
CA TRP A 200 -4.12 9.31 5.78
C TRP A 200 -3.27 10.30 6.59
N LEU A 201 -2.28 10.96 5.97
CA LEU A 201 -1.53 12.02 6.65
C LEU A 201 -2.47 13.16 7.08
N GLY A 202 -3.38 13.58 6.20
CA GLY A 202 -4.39 14.58 6.56
C GLY A 202 -5.31 14.10 7.69
N LYS A 203 -5.74 12.82 7.68
CA LYS A 203 -6.52 12.24 8.78
C LYS A 203 -5.78 12.27 10.11
N VAL A 204 -4.47 11.98 10.08
CA VAL A 204 -3.62 12.01 11.27
C VAL A 204 -3.43 13.44 11.78
N TYR A 205 -3.26 14.42 10.88
CA TYR A 205 -3.25 15.83 11.25
C TYR A 205 -4.57 16.26 11.90
N GLU A 206 -5.73 15.84 11.37
CA GLU A 206 -7.03 16.10 12.01
C GLU A 206 -7.09 15.54 13.43
N GLU A 207 -6.70 14.27 13.62
CA GLU A 207 -6.71 13.60 14.92
C GLU A 207 -5.78 14.30 15.93
N ASN A 208 -4.68 14.85 15.44
CA ASN A 208 -3.72 15.62 16.24
C ASN A 208 -4.11 17.10 16.44
N GLY A 209 -5.27 17.55 15.92
CA GLY A 209 -5.76 18.92 16.02
C GLY A 209 -5.06 19.92 15.07
N GLU A 210 -4.27 19.44 14.13
CA GLU A 210 -3.45 20.24 13.20
C GLU A 210 -4.23 20.55 11.91
N GLN A 211 -5.36 21.26 12.04
CA GLN A 211 -6.36 21.45 10.97
C GLN A 211 -5.80 22.12 9.71
N ASP A 212 -4.91 23.12 9.86
CA ASP A 212 -4.29 23.80 8.71
C ASP A 212 -3.37 22.87 7.91
N LEU A 213 -2.63 21.99 8.61
CA LEU A 213 -1.78 20.98 7.96
C LEU A 213 -2.63 19.91 7.28
N ALA A 214 -3.73 19.48 7.91
CA ALA A 214 -4.67 18.55 7.30
C ALA A 214 -5.27 19.11 6.01
N LYS A 215 -5.77 20.36 6.05
CA LYS A 215 -6.33 21.05 4.87
C LYS A 215 -5.33 21.15 3.73
N SER A 216 -4.12 21.63 4.00
CA SER A 216 -3.08 21.78 2.97
C SER A 216 -2.65 20.42 2.37
N THR A 217 -2.64 19.37 3.19
CA THR A 217 -2.35 18.00 2.73
C THR A 217 -3.44 17.46 1.81
N TYR A 218 -4.71 17.71 2.12
CA TYR A 218 -5.83 17.36 1.25
C TYR A 218 -5.84 18.14 -0.06
N GLU A 219 -5.56 19.44 0.00
CA GLU A 219 -5.41 20.26 -1.21
C GLU A 219 -4.27 19.74 -2.10
N LYS A 220 -3.16 19.27 -1.49
CA LYS A 220 -2.07 18.61 -2.22
C LYS A 220 -2.54 17.32 -2.91
N ALA A 221 -3.33 16.48 -2.23
CA ALA A 221 -3.90 15.27 -2.85
C ALA A 221 -4.80 15.62 -4.05
N LEU A 222 -5.63 16.66 -3.94
CA LEU A 222 -6.51 17.12 -5.03
C LEU A 222 -5.75 17.81 -6.17
N ALA A 223 -4.56 18.36 -5.92
CA ALA A 223 -3.70 18.86 -6.98
C ALA A 223 -3.10 17.73 -7.84
N VAL A 224 -2.92 16.54 -7.25
CA VAL A 224 -2.47 15.33 -7.96
C VAL A 224 -3.64 14.67 -8.69
N GLU A 225 -4.78 14.53 -8.02
CA GLU A 225 -5.99 13.92 -8.55
C GLU A 225 -7.24 14.74 -8.18
N PRO A 226 -7.68 15.65 -9.06
CA PRO A 226 -8.81 16.54 -8.80
C PRO A 226 -10.14 15.86 -8.54
N ASP A 227 -10.29 14.60 -8.95
CA ASP A 227 -11.50 13.80 -8.76
C ASP A 227 -11.32 12.70 -7.70
N PHE A 228 -10.32 12.82 -6.83
CA PHE A 228 -10.13 11.88 -5.72
C PHE A 228 -11.26 12.01 -4.70
N GLY A 229 -12.30 11.18 -4.89
CA GLY A 229 -13.60 11.35 -4.25
C GLY A 229 -13.57 11.31 -2.72
N TRP A 230 -12.72 10.47 -2.12
CA TRP A 230 -12.58 10.40 -0.67
C TRP A 230 -12.14 11.73 -0.07
N VAL A 231 -11.11 12.36 -0.64
CA VAL A 231 -10.64 13.67 -0.18
C VAL A 231 -11.64 14.77 -0.53
N LYS A 232 -12.12 14.80 -1.78
CA LYS A 232 -12.98 15.86 -2.32
C LYS A 232 -14.32 15.97 -1.61
N TYR A 233 -14.96 14.84 -1.33
CA TYR A 233 -16.35 14.79 -0.86
C TYR A 233 -16.50 14.40 0.61
N ALA A 234 -15.48 13.77 1.23
CA ALA A 234 -15.55 13.38 2.63
C ALA A 234 -14.55 14.13 3.53
N LEU A 235 -13.25 14.07 3.23
CA LEU A 235 -12.22 14.55 4.17
C LEU A 235 -12.04 16.07 4.18
N LEU A 236 -11.91 16.72 3.03
CA LEU A 236 -11.73 18.18 3.00
C LEU A 236 -12.97 18.93 3.56
N PRO A 237 -14.22 18.50 3.26
CA PRO A 237 -15.39 19.11 3.86
C PRO A 237 -15.54 18.90 5.38
N SER A 238 -14.94 17.85 5.98
CA SER A 238 -15.06 17.60 7.42
C SER A 238 -14.27 18.59 8.27
N ILE A 239 -13.18 19.16 7.72
CA ILE A 239 -12.31 20.14 8.41
C ILE A 239 -12.95 21.53 8.47
N SER A 240 -13.80 21.87 7.50
CA SER A 240 -14.37 23.22 7.35
C SER A 240 -15.62 23.46 8.21
N LYS A 241 -15.97 22.53 9.10
CA LYS A 241 -17.14 22.58 9.98
C LYS A 241 -16.72 22.82 11.43
#